data_AF-X0UQA6-F1
#
_entry.id   AF-X0UQA6-F1
#
_cell.length_a   1.000
_cell.length_b   1.000
_cell.length_c   1.000
_cell.angle_alpha   90.00
_cell.angle_beta   90.00
_cell.angle_gamma   90.00
#
_symmetry.space_group_name_H-M   'P 1'
#
loop_
_entity.id
_entity.type
_entity.pdbx_description
1 polymer ?
#
loop_
_entity_poly.entity_id
_entity_poly.type
_entity_poly.pdbx_seq_one_letter_code
_entity_poly.pdbx_strand_id
1 'polypeptide(L)'
;ATGSVSGGNRVGGLVGWNWDGTITNSYATGSVSGNEGVGGLVGWNSSWWEREMITNCYSVGSVTGTTDVGGLVGSNDGGVSVSFWDIETSGQTTSDGGAGKTTAEMQNPNTFMDAGWDFVDKSDGPSDIWAEPVGGGYPIFCWQLSPLPELPSFSGGAGEPDDPYLISTANELNSIGHNPRLMAGHFKLMKDIDLAGLNFFIIGSQVYPFSGVFDGNGHTISNFSYNSTDRDRVGIFGYVEGEYAEIEDLGLIDPNVDAGTGDHVGSLVG
;
A
#
# COMPACT_ATOMS: atom_id res chain seq x y z
N ALA A 1 -5.17 11.40 -10.04
CA ALA A 1 -5.85 12.12 -11.14
C ALA A 1 -5.39 13.57 -11.21
N THR A 2 -5.06 14.10 -12.40
CA THR A 2 -4.48 15.46 -12.55
C THR A 2 -5.33 16.43 -13.39
N GLY A 3 -6.34 15.93 -14.12
CA GLY A 3 -7.23 16.75 -14.94
C GLY A 3 -8.34 17.43 -14.12
N SER A 4 -8.88 18.54 -14.63
CA SER A 4 -10.00 19.24 -13.98
C SER A 4 -11.32 18.51 -14.19
N VAL A 5 -12.15 18.44 -13.15
CA VAL A 5 -13.47 17.79 -13.15
C VAL A 5 -14.55 18.82 -12.86
N SER A 6 -15.59 18.87 -13.68
CA SER A 6 -16.77 19.72 -13.46
C SER A 6 -18.07 18.92 -13.60
N GLY A 7 -19.01 19.07 -12.67
CA GLY A 7 -20.28 18.34 -12.71
C GLY A 7 -21.41 19.03 -11.94
N GLY A 8 -22.55 18.35 -11.82
CA GLY A 8 -23.70 18.81 -11.02
C GLY A 8 -23.57 18.37 -9.57
N ASN A 9 -23.91 17.12 -9.29
CA ASN A 9 -23.86 16.53 -7.96
C ASN A 9 -22.86 15.38 -7.92
N ARG A 10 -22.31 15.07 -6.73
CA ARG A 10 -21.37 13.94 -6.50
C ARG A 10 -20.13 14.05 -7.38
N VAL A 11 -19.40 15.16 -7.22
CA VAL A 11 -18.23 15.47 -8.05
C VAL A 11 -16.97 15.27 -7.22
N GLY A 12 -16.14 14.29 -7.59
CA GLY A 12 -14.85 14.04 -6.97
C GLY A 12 -13.72 14.14 -7.99
N GLY A 13 -12.53 14.56 -7.53
CA GLY A 13 -11.35 14.62 -8.40
C GLY A 13 -10.87 13.25 -8.87
N LEU A 14 -11.17 12.19 -8.13
CA LEU A 14 -10.91 10.80 -8.52
C LEU A 14 -12.19 9.96 -8.62
N VAL A 15 -13.09 10.07 -7.63
CA VAL A 15 -14.32 9.26 -7.57
C VAL A 15 -15.54 10.15 -7.32
N GLY A 16 -16.52 10.14 -8.21
CA GLY A 16 -17.76 10.90 -7.99
C GLY A 16 -18.60 10.35 -6.83
N TRP A 17 -18.88 9.05 -6.87
CA TRP A 17 -19.64 8.34 -5.84
C TRP A 17 -19.01 6.98 -5.56
N ASN A 18 -18.66 6.74 -4.30
CA ASN A 18 -18.16 5.47 -3.80
C ASN A 18 -19.24 4.80 -2.94
N TRP A 19 -19.64 3.58 -3.28
CA TRP A 19 -20.69 2.83 -2.57
C TRP A 19 -20.12 1.49 -2.12
N ASP A 20 -19.84 1.34 -0.82
CA ASP A 20 -19.20 0.17 -0.21
C ASP A 20 -17.86 -0.27 -0.85
N GLY A 21 -17.25 0.57 -1.70
CA GLY A 21 -15.93 0.33 -2.29
C GLY A 21 -14.80 0.86 -1.41
N THR A 22 -13.61 0.27 -1.57
CA THR A 22 -12.37 0.76 -0.94
C THR A 22 -11.57 1.60 -1.93
N ILE A 23 -11.00 2.69 -1.43
CA ILE A 23 -10.10 3.60 -2.14
C ILE A 23 -8.85 3.71 -1.27
N THR A 24 -7.76 3.13 -1.75
CA THR A 24 -6.52 3.03 -0.99
C THR A 24 -5.36 3.51 -1.84
N ASN A 25 -4.35 4.13 -1.21
CA ASN A 25 -3.12 4.57 -1.87
C ASN A 25 -3.40 5.37 -3.14
N SER A 26 -4.15 6.47 -3.03
CA SER A 26 -4.70 7.18 -4.19
C SER A 26 -4.67 8.69 -4.00
N TYR A 27 -4.46 9.46 -5.08
CA TYR A 27 -4.43 10.91 -4.97
C TYR A 27 -5.03 11.67 -6.15
N ALA A 28 -5.47 12.91 -5.88
CA ALA A 28 -6.01 13.83 -6.87
C ALA A 28 -5.41 15.25 -6.75
N THR A 29 -4.96 15.80 -7.89
CA THR A 29 -4.35 17.14 -7.97
C THR A 29 -5.09 18.10 -8.89
N GLY A 30 -6.04 17.60 -9.69
CA GLY A 30 -6.85 18.41 -10.58
C GLY A 30 -7.94 19.20 -9.84
N SER A 31 -8.33 20.34 -10.38
CA SER A 31 -9.42 21.15 -9.81
C SER A 31 -10.78 20.48 -9.94
N VAL A 32 -11.66 20.69 -8.95
CA VAL A 32 -12.99 20.08 -8.88
C VAL A 32 -14.03 21.17 -8.71
N SER A 33 -15.05 21.19 -9.59
CA SER A 33 -16.18 22.13 -9.50
C SER A 33 -17.51 21.39 -9.59
N GLY A 34 -18.43 21.69 -8.67
CA GLY A 34 -19.77 21.12 -8.68
C GLY A 34 -20.79 21.99 -7.95
N ASN A 35 -21.95 21.42 -7.67
CA ASN A 35 -22.99 22.04 -6.86
C ASN A 35 -23.06 21.39 -5.47
N GLU A 36 -23.35 20.10 -5.41
CA GLU A 36 -23.61 19.34 -4.17
C GLU A 36 -22.71 18.10 -4.08
N GLY A 37 -22.12 17.85 -2.90
CA GLY A 37 -21.25 16.69 -2.68
C GLY A 37 -20.00 16.79 -3.53
N VAL A 38 -19.17 17.80 -3.27
CA VAL A 38 -17.97 18.12 -4.04
C VAL A 38 -16.74 17.89 -3.19
N GLY A 39 -15.91 16.90 -3.56
CA GLY A 39 -14.70 16.57 -2.83
C GLY A 39 -13.45 16.61 -3.69
N GLY A 40 -12.32 17.01 -3.10
CA GLY A 40 -11.04 17.02 -3.83
C GLY A 40 -10.62 15.62 -4.33
N LEU A 41 -10.96 14.57 -3.59
CA LEU A 41 -10.76 13.17 -4.00
C LEU A 41 -12.09 12.49 -4.33
N VAL A 42 -13.05 12.51 -3.39
CA VAL A 42 -14.32 11.78 -3.48
C VAL A 42 -15.51 12.71 -3.30
N GLY A 43 -16.45 12.72 -4.23
CA GLY A 43 -17.67 13.54 -4.11
C GLY A 43 -18.55 13.07 -2.96
N TRP A 44 -18.96 11.79 -3.00
CA TRP A 44 -19.80 11.18 -1.97
C TRP A 44 -19.30 9.75 -1.67
N ASN A 45 -19.04 9.46 -0.40
CA ASN A 45 -18.64 8.14 0.11
C ASN A 45 -19.78 7.57 0.96
N SER A 46 -20.36 6.44 0.56
CA SER A 46 -21.53 5.84 1.22
C SER A 46 -21.22 4.42 1.71
N SER A 47 -21.56 4.13 2.97
CA SER A 47 -21.44 2.79 3.57
C SER A 47 -22.68 2.39 4.33
N TRP A 48 -22.97 1.10 4.36
CA TRP A 48 -23.99 0.55 5.27
C TRP A 48 -23.46 0.24 6.68
N TRP A 49 -22.14 0.16 6.87
CA TRP A 49 -21.53 -0.46 8.04
C TRP A 49 -20.43 0.40 8.70
N GLU A 50 -20.34 1.68 8.37
CA GLU A 50 -19.28 2.61 8.84
C GLU A 50 -17.87 2.00 8.71
N ARG A 51 -17.65 1.16 7.69
CA ARG A 51 -16.36 0.50 7.46
C ARG A 51 -15.34 1.49 6.91
N GLU A 52 -14.08 1.20 7.14
CA GLU A 52 -12.97 1.93 6.55
C GLU A 52 -12.96 1.76 5.02
N MET A 53 -13.13 2.87 4.31
CA MET A 53 -13.32 2.89 2.86
C MET A 53 -12.28 3.75 2.15
N ILE A 54 -11.76 4.79 2.79
CA ILE A 54 -10.76 5.67 2.21
C ILE A 54 -9.55 5.72 3.14
N THR A 55 -8.42 5.20 2.67
CA THR A 55 -7.20 5.09 3.47
C THR A 55 -5.97 5.42 2.63
N ASN A 56 -4.98 6.09 3.23
CA ASN A 56 -3.76 6.50 2.53
C ASN A 56 -4.02 7.26 1.22
N CYS A 57 -4.93 8.24 1.28
CA CYS A 57 -5.26 9.04 0.13
C CYS A 57 -5.01 10.53 0.36
N TYR A 58 -4.80 11.29 -0.72
CA TYR A 58 -4.74 12.75 -0.58
C TYR A 58 -5.32 13.55 -1.75
N SER A 59 -5.69 14.80 -1.49
CA SER A 59 -6.08 15.78 -2.51
C SER A 59 -5.41 17.15 -2.33
N VAL A 60 -5.11 17.81 -3.46
CA VAL A 60 -4.48 19.16 -3.49
C VAL A 60 -5.10 20.10 -4.52
N GLY A 61 -6.03 19.61 -5.35
CA GLY A 61 -6.69 20.47 -6.35
C GLY A 61 -7.70 21.41 -5.70
N SER A 62 -7.88 22.61 -6.27
CA SER A 62 -8.90 23.56 -5.82
C SER A 62 -10.31 22.95 -5.90
N VAL A 63 -11.11 23.07 -4.84
CA VAL A 63 -12.47 22.53 -4.78
C VAL A 63 -13.48 23.68 -4.69
N THR A 64 -14.50 23.68 -5.54
CA THR A 64 -15.55 24.71 -5.54
C THR A 64 -16.93 24.06 -5.67
N GLY A 65 -17.82 24.36 -4.72
CA GLY A 65 -19.22 23.94 -4.74
C GLY A 65 -20.10 24.82 -3.88
N THR A 66 -21.35 24.42 -3.68
CA THR A 66 -22.32 25.18 -2.86
C THR A 66 -22.69 24.47 -1.57
N THR A 67 -22.87 23.15 -1.63
CA THR A 67 -23.35 22.32 -0.51
C THR A 67 -22.47 21.07 -0.41
N ASP A 68 -22.11 20.67 0.81
CA ASP A 68 -21.26 19.50 1.11
C ASP A 68 -19.96 19.53 0.29
N VAL A 69 -19.17 20.57 0.54
CA VAL A 69 -17.89 20.81 -0.13
C VAL A 69 -16.76 20.49 0.82
N GLY A 70 -15.92 19.54 0.44
CA GLY A 70 -14.82 19.09 1.26
C GLY A 70 -13.49 19.08 0.53
N GLY A 71 -12.43 19.39 1.27
CA GLY A 71 -11.07 19.33 0.74
C GLY A 71 -10.69 17.95 0.23
N LEU A 72 -11.09 16.87 0.93
CA LEU A 72 -10.89 15.47 0.52
C LEU A 72 -12.20 14.81 0.07
N VAL A 73 -13.22 14.83 0.92
CA VAL A 73 -14.51 14.16 0.70
C VAL A 73 -15.64 15.16 0.87
N GLY A 74 -16.56 15.24 -0.11
CA GLY A 74 -17.70 16.16 -0.06
C GLY A 74 -18.75 15.75 0.97
N SER A 75 -19.24 14.50 0.90
CA SER A 75 -20.15 13.88 1.86
C SER A 75 -19.74 12.44 2.17
N ASN A 76 -19.85 12.01 3.43
CA ASN A 76 -19.28 10.76 3.91
C ASN A 76 -20.16 10.05 4.95
N ASP A 77 -20.52 8.79 4.66
CA ASP A 77 -21.20 7.85 5.57
C ASP A 77 -20.28 6.66 5.97
N GLY A 78 -18.99 6.71 5.60
CA GLY A 78 -18.01 5.64 5.84
C GLY A 78 -16.77 6.09 6.61
N GLY A 79 -15.87 5.15 6.90
CA GLY A 79 -14.59 5.44 7.54
C GLY A 79 -13.58 6.05 6.58
N VAL A 80 -12.95 7.15 7.00
CA VAL A 80 -11.82 7.79 6.31
C VAL A 80 -10.67 7.93 7.30
N SER A 81 -9.52 7.35 6.98
CA SER A 81 -8.34 7.37 7.84
C SER A 81 -7.08 7.65 7.07
N VAL A 82 -6.07 8.15 7.80
CA VAL A 82 -4.71 8.34 7.28
C VAL A 82 -4.68 9.02 5.90
N SER A 83 -5.61 9.95 5.69
CA SER A 83 -5.87 10.58 4.41
C SER A 83 -5.98 12.08 4.59
N PHE A 84 -5.44 12.84 3.65
CA PHE A 84 -5.14 14.25 3.86
C PHE A 84 -5.64 15.13 2.72
N TRP A 85 -5.93 16.39 2.99
CA TRP A 85 -6.04 17.39 1.94
C TRP A 85 -5.21 18.62 2.27
N ASP A 86 -4.76 19.30 1.23
CA ASP A 86 -4.09 20.58 1.38
C ASP A 86 -5.11 21.71 1.55
N ILE A 87 -5.17 22.31 2.73
CA ILE A 87 -6.14 23.36 3.08
C ILE A 87 -5.93 24.66 2.29
N GLU A 88 -4.71 24.89 1.79
CA GLU A 88 -4.34 26.13 1.13
C GLU A 88 -4.64 26.06 -0.37
N THR A 89 -4.25 24.95 -1.03
CA THR A 89 -4.46 24.78 -2.47
C THR A 89 -5.88 24.34 -2.81
N SER A 90 -6.54 23.58 -1.94
CA SER A 90 -7.96 23.21 -2.13
C SER A 90 -8.90 24.41 -2.00
N GLY A 91 -8.51 25.43 -1.23
CA GLY A 91 -9.39 26.51 -0.80
C GLY A 91 -10.45 26.08 0.21
N GLN A 92 -10.32 24.89 0.82
CA GLN A 92 -11.27 24.33 1.78
C GLN A 92 -10.63 24.14 3.16
N THR A 93 -11.26 24.73 4.19
CA THR A 93 -10.84 24.55 5.59
C THR A 93 -11.43 23.30 6.24
N THR A 94 -12.39 22.66 5.59
CA THR A 94 -13.14 21.50 6.10
C THR A 94 -13.27 20.42 5.04
N SER A 95 -13.60 19.21 5.50
CA SER A 95 -13.88 18.02 4.68
C SER A 95 -14.73 17.08 5.53
N ASP A 96 -15.58 16.27 4.90
CA ASP A 96 -16.41 15.28 5.63
C ASP A 96 -15.63 14.00 5.99
N GLY A 97 -14.31 14.05 5.84
CA GLY A 97 -13.38 12.98 6.17
C GLY A 97 -11.92 13.38 5.88
N GLY A 98 -11.00 12.67 6.52
CA GLY A 98 -9.55 12.93 6.45
C GLY A 98 -9.10 14.06 7.38
N ALA A 99 -7.84 14.47 7.24
CA ALA A 99 -7.26 15.59 7.99
C ALA A 99 -6.68 16.67 7.07
N GLY A 100 -7.04 17.92 7.33
CA GLY A 100 -6.50 19.08 6.63
C GLY A 100 -5.07 19.35 7.07
N LYS A 101 -4.19 19.60 6.09
CA LYS A 101 -2.78 19.91 6.28
C LYS A 101 -2.42 21.13 5.45
N THR A 102 -1.45 21.91 5.92
CA THR A 102 -0.86 23.01 5.12
C THR A 102 -0.08 22.45 3.93
N THR A 103 0.20 23.27 2.92
CA THR A 103 1.07 22.90 1.79
C THR A 103 2.42 22.40 2.30
N ALA A 104 3.00 23.08 3.30
CA ALA A 104 4.28 22.70 3.87
C ALA A 104 4.25 21.32 4.55
N GLU A 105 3.19 21.00 5.27
CA GLU A 105 2.99 19.66 5.85
C GLU A 105 2.75 18.61 4.75
N MET A 106 1.96 18.94 3.73
CA MET A 106 1.65 18.03 2.61
C MET A 106 2.86 17.78 1.68
N GLN A 107 3.87 18.63 1.73
CA GLN A 107 5.14 18.45 1.03
C GLN A 107 6.25 17.90 1.95
N ASN A 108 5.95 17.68 3.24
CA ASN A 108 6.86 17.06 4.19
C ASN A 108 6.54 15.55 4.29
N PRO A 109 7.44 14.67 3.82
CA PRO A 109 7.24 13.21 3.85
C PRO A 109 6.98 12.67 5.26
N ASN A 110 7.58 13.28 6.30
CA ASN A 110 7.36 12.85 7.68
C ASN A 110 5.88 12.94 8.09
N THR A 111 5.11 13.88 7.53
CA THR A 111 3.67 13.97 7.79
C THR A 111 2.93 12.68 7.44
N PHE A 112 3.38 12.01 6.38
CA PHE A 112 2.77 10.77 5.87
C PHE A 112 3.37 9.54 6.55
N MET A 113 4.70 9.51 6.74
CA MET A 113 5.38 8.41 7.44
C MET A 113 4.93 8.31 8.91
N ASP A 114 4.78 9.43 9.61
CA ASP A 114 4.25 9.45 10.99
C ASP A 114 2.80 8.95 11.07
N ALA A 115 2.09 8.98 9.93
CA ALA A 115 0.74 8.44 9.79
C ALA A 115 0.73 6.97 9.35
N GLY A 116 1.89 6.37 9.06
CA GLY A 116 2.04 4.98 8.63
C GLY A 116 2.00 4.77 7.12
N TRP A 117 2.24 5.82 6.32
CA TRP A 117 2.48 5.65 4.89
C TRP A 117 3.88 5.09 4.67
N ASP A 118 3.98 4.27 3.63
CA ASP A 118 5.13 3.43 3.36
C ASP A 118 5.92 3.98 2.18
N PHE A 119 7.07 4.60 2.47
CA PHE A 119 7.91 5.27 1.49
C PHE A 119 9.11 4.40 1.12
N VAL A 120 9.39 4.38 -0.19
CA VAL A 120 10.56 3.68 -0.72
C VAL A 120 11.86 4.10 -0.03
N ASP A 121 12.71 3.11 0.25
CA ASP A 121 14.00 3.25 0.93
C ASP A 121 13.91 3.77 2.38
N LYS A 122 12.74 3.66 3.00
CA LYS A 122 12.53 3.97 4.43
C LYS A 122 12.17 2.70 5.19
N SER A 123 12.39 2.75 6.51
CA SER A 123 12.03 1.65 7.41
C SER A 123 10.63 1.86 8.01
N ASP A 124 9.67 2.27 7.20
CA ASP A 124 8.32 2.68 7.60
C ASP A 124 7.22 1.68 7.17
N GLY A 125 7.52 0.71 6.30
CA GLY A 125 6.61 -0.40 6.05
C GLY A 125 7.08 -1.50 5.08
N PRO A 126 6.20 -2.46 4.77
CA PRO A 126 6.46 -3.63 3.92
C PRO A 126 6.21 -3.40 2.41
N SER A 127 5.84 -2.21 1.96
CA SER A 127 5.16 -2.00 0.68
C SER A 127 5.80 -0.92 -0.20
N ASP A 128 6.72 -0.07 0.27
CA ASP A 128 7.49 0.88 -0.55
C ASP A 128 6.65 1.57 -1.66
N ILE A 129 5.46 2.07 -1.32
CA ILE A 129 4.45 2.52 -2.30
C ILE A 129 4.70 3.97 -2.71
N TRP A 130 5.01 4.79 -1.73
CA TRP A 130 5.13 6.24 -1.86
C TRP A 130 6.59 6.64 -2.04
N ALA A 131 6.80 7.82 -2.60
CA ALA A 131 8.12 8.37 -2.83
C ALA A 131 8.12 9.89 -2.73
N GLU A 132 9.28 10.41 -2.31
CA GLU A 132 9.59 11.82 -2.37
C GLU A 132 9.96 12.20 -3.82
N PRO A 133 9.21 13.10 -4.49
CA PRO A 133 9.53 13.50 -5.86
C PRO A 133 10.89 14.23 -5.95
N VAL A 134 11.63 14.00 -7.04
CA VAL A 134 12.88 14.70 -7.32
C VAL A 134 12.60 16.21 -7.45
N GLY A 135 13.24 17.02 -6.60
CA GLY A 135 13.05 18.47 -6.57
C GLY A 135 11.96 18.93 -5.58
N GLY A 136 11.38 18.02 -4.79
CA GLY A 136 10.37 18.32 -3.79
C GLY A 136 8.96 18.42 -4.36
N GLY A 137 7.98 18.55 -3.47
CA GLY A 137 6.56 18.55 -3.81
C GLY A 137 5.77 17.53 -2.99
N TYR A 138 4.57 17.22 -3.45
CA TYR A 138 3.69 16.24 -2.80
C TYR A 138 4.16 14.81 -3.06
N PRO A 139 3.94 13.86 -2.13
CA PRO A 139 4.26 12.45 -2.34
C PRO A 139 3.68 11.91 -3.65
N ILE A 140 4.48 11.16 -4.38
CA ILE A 140 4.07 10.47 -5.60
C ILE A 140 4.21 8.97 -5.39
N PHE A 141 3.68 8.17 -6.30
CA PHE A 141 4.00 6.75 -6.27
C PHE A 141 5.45 6.51 -6.66
N CYS A 142 6.08 5.49 -6.08
CA CYS A 142 7.47 5.15 -6.37
C CYS A 142 7.73 4.91 -7.87
N TRP A 143 6.75 4.34 -8.59
CA TRP A 143 6.84 4.12 -10.03
C TRP A 143 6.73 5.38 -10.90
N GLN A 144 6.48 6.54 -10.29
CA GLN A 144 6.47 7.83 -10.98
C GLN A 144 7.83 8.53 -10.91
N LEU A 145 8.79 8.00 -10.16
CA LEU A 145 10.16 8.52 -10.13
C LEU A 145 10.90 8.22 -11.44
N SER A 146 11.84 9.10 -11.77
CA SER A 146 12.77 8.93 -12.89
C SER A 146 14.17 9.37 -12.45
N PRO A 147 15.15 8.44 -12.31
CA PRO A 147 15.01 7.00 -12.53
C PRO A 147 14.11 6.33 -11.47
N LEU A 148 13.59 5.15 -11.81
CA LEU A 148 12.88 4.31 -10.83
C LEU A 148 13.84 3.88 -9.71
N PRO A 149 13.35 3.71 -8.46
CA PRO A 149 14.15 3.12 -7.39
C PRO A 149 14.66 1.75 -7.79
N GLU A 150 15.93 1.48 -7.47
CA GLU A 150 16.53 0.16 -7.69
C GLU A 150 15.81 -0.89 -6.82
N LEU A 151 15.65 -2.09 -7.36
CA LEU A 151 15.15 -3.20 -6.55
C LEU A 151 16.23 -3.67 -5.58
N PRO A 152 15.85 -4.34 -4.47
CA PRO A 152 16.81 -5.02 -3.61
C PRO A 152 17.75 -5.92 -4.40
N SER A 153 19.02 -5.95 -3.99
CA SER A 153 20.01 -6.83 -4.60
C SER A 153 19.85 -8.26 -4.09
N PHE A 154 19.85 -9.21 -5.02
CA PHE A 154 19.87 -10.66 -4.75
C PHE A 154 21.23 -11.25 -5.13
N SER A 155 21.45 -12.51 -4.77
CA SER A 155 22.69 -13.22 -5.07
C SER A 155 22.87 -13.50 -6.58
N GLY A 156 21.83 -13.23 -7.38
CA GLY A 156 21.83 -13.32 -8.84
C GLY A 156 20.40 -13.28 -9.38
N GLY A 157 20.30 -13.35 -10.71
CA GLY A 157 19.03 -13.41 -11.43
C GLY A 157 18.35 -12.06 -11.65
N ALA A 158 17.37 -12.06 -12.56
CA ALA A 158 16.57 -10.91 -12.93
C ALA A 158 15.10 -11.02 -12.47
N GLY A 159 14.70 -12.15 -11.89
CA GLY A 159 13.33 -12.39 -11.43
C GLY A 159 12.40 -12.94 -12.50
N GLU A 160 12.96 -13.40 -13.62
CA GLU A 160 12.24 -13.97 -14.77
C GLU A 160 12.13 -15.50 -14.63
N PRO A 161 11.19 -16.17 -15.33
CA PRO A 161 11.03 -17.63 -15.24
C PRO A 161 12.31 -18.44 -15.48
N ASP A 162 13.11 -18.03 -16.47
CA ASP A 162 14.37 -18.69 -16.84
C ASP A 162 15.60 -18.08 -16.13
N ASP A 163 15.42 -17.00 -15.36
CA ASP A 163 16.47 -16.29 -14.63
C ASP A 163 15.94 -15.76 -13.28
N PRO A 164 15.54 -16.66 -12.35
CA PRO A 164 14.89 -16.28 -11.10
C PRO A 164 15.88 -15.58 -10.16
N TYR A 165 15.37 -14.70 -9.31
CA TYR A 165 16.15 -14.12 -8.23
C TYR A 165 16.69 -15.20 -7.30
N LEU A 166 18.01 -15.20 -7.11
CA LEU A 166 18.70 -16.19 -6.29
C LEU A 166 18.80 -15.72 -4.84
N ILE A 167 18.25 -16.49 -3.92
CA ILE A 167 18.18 -16.14 -2.50
C ILE A 167 19.29 -16.88 -1.74
N SER A 168 20.33 -16.11 -1.46
CA SER A 168 21.49 -16.36 -0.64
C SER A 168 21.29 -16.30 0.86
N THR A 169 20.38 -15.47 1.36
CA THR A 169 20.43 -14.97 2.75
C THR A 169 19.04 -14.65 3.29
N ALA A 170 18.92 -14.63 4.62
CA ALA A 170 17.69 -14.25 5.31
C ALA A 170 17.24 -12.83 4.95
N ASN A 171 18.18 -11.89 4.78
CA ASN A 171 17.86 -10.51 4.40
C ASN A 171 17.32 -10.42 2.97
N GLU A 172 17.90 -11.13 2.00
CA GLU A 172 17.38 -11.17 0.63
C GLU A 172 15.95 -11.74 0.60
N LEU A 173 15.68 -12.81 1.35
CA LEU A 173 14.32 -13.35 1.49
C LEU A 173 13.37 -12.30 2.10
N ASN A 174 13.81 -11.62 3.16
CA ASN A 174 13.01 -10.62 3.84
C ASN A 174 12.72 -9.38 2.98
N SER A 175 13.62 -9.03 2.06
CA SER A 175 13.45 -7.92 1.12
C SER A 175 12.29 -8.13 0.15
N ILE A 176 11.84 -9.37 -0.09
CA ILE A 176 10.68 -9.64 -0.95
C ILE A 176 9.42 -9.04 -0.34
N GLY A 177 9.19 -9.28 0.96
CA GLY A 177 8.03 -8.80 1.69
C GLY A 177 8.03 -7.29 1.94
N HIS A 178 9.09 -6.57 1.55
CA HIS A 178 9.18 -5.11 1.58
C HIS A 178 8.74 -4.44 0.27
N ASN A 179 8.65 -5.19 -0.82
CA ASN A 179 8.60 -4.58 -2.15
C ASN A 179 7.50 -5.22 -3.02
N PRO A 180 6.34 -4.57 -3.18
CA PRO A 180 5.23 -5.07 -3.98
C PRO A 180 5.60 -5.28 -5.45
N ARG A 181 6.63 -4.59 -5.94
CA ARG A 181 7.17 -4.76 -7.30
C ARG A 181 7.79 -6.14 -7.53
N LEU A 182 8.07 -6.88 -6.46
CA LEU A 182 8.62 -8.24 -6.48
C LEU A 182 7.54 -9.33 -6.44
N MET A 183 6.26 -9.00 -6.25
CA MET A 183 5.21 -10.01 -6.00
C MET A 183 4.93 -10.94 -7.18
N ALA A 184 5.28 -10.53 -8.40
CA ALA A 184 5.18 -11.36 -9.60
C ALA A 184 6.53 -11.99 -10.01
N GLY A 185 7.59 -11.77 -9.22
CA GLY A 185 8.93 -12.27 -9.53
C GLY A 185 9.06 -13.78 -9.32
N HIS A 186 10.05 -14.36 -9.98
CA HIS A 186 10.47 -15.74 -9.77
C HIS A 186 11.66 -15.79 -8.83
N PHE A 187 11.61 -16.67 -7.83
CA PHE A 187 12.59 -16.78 -6.77
C PHE A 187 13.07 -18.21 -6.63
N LYS A 188 14.36 -18.38 -6.31
CA LYS A 188 14.95 -19.69 -6.06
C LYS A 188 15.88 -19.63 -4.84
N LEU A 189 15.66 -20.49 -3.85
CA LEU A 189 16.60 -20.64 -2.76
C LEU A 189 17.89 -21.31 -3.24
N MET A 190 19.03 -20.79 -2.79
CA MET A 190 20.35 -21.36 -3.09
C MET A 190 21.01 -22.03 -1.88
N LYS A 191 20.39 -21.91 -0.71
CA LYS A 191 20.81 -22.54 0.53
C LYS A 191 19.66 -22.55 1.54
N ASP A 192 19.84 -23.29 2.63
CA ASP A 192 18.96 -23.21 3.77
C ASP A 192 19.04 -21.82 4.43
N ILE A 193 17.89 -21.27 4.81
CA ILE A 193 17.75 -19.91 5.33
C ILE A 193 17.24 -19.97 6.77
N ASP A 194 18.00 -19.38 7.70
CA ASP A 194 17.59 -19.23 9.09
C ASP A 194 17.05 -17.82 9.36
N LEU A 195 15.80 -17.73 9.82
CA LEU A 195 15.10 -16.47 10.12
C LEU A 195 15.17 -16.08 11.61
N ALA A 196 15.93 -16.82 12.43
CA ALA A 196 16.02 -16.56 13.86
C ALA A 196 16.40 -15.10 14.18
N GLY A 197 15.54 -14.43 14.96
CA GLY A 197 15.77 -13.05 15.41
C GLY A 197 15.54 -11.97 14.36
N LEU A 198 15.09 -12.33 13.14
CA LEU A 198 14.77 -11.37 12.10
C LEU A 198 13.33 -10.86 12.29
N ASN A 199 13.14 -9.55 12.19
CA ASN A 199 11.81 -8.98 12.02
C ASN A 199 11.37 -9.23 10.57
N PHE A 200 10.57 -10.27 10.36
CA PHE A 200 10.21 -10.73 9.02
C PHE A 200 9.01 -9.98 8.45
N PHE A 201 9.15 -9.49 7.22
CA PHE A 201 8.09 -8.85 6.46
C PHE A 201 7.38 -9.92 5.62
N ILE A 202 6.11 -10.13 5.94
CA ILE A 202 5.25 -11.13 5.30
C ILE A 202 5.17 -10.84 3.79
N ILE A 203 5.38 -11.87 2.98
CA ILE A 203 5.36 -11.79 1.52
C ILE A 203 3.90 -11.82 1.03
N GLY A 204 3.50 -10.80 0.30
CA GLY A 204 2.15 -10.72 -0.26
C GLY A 204 1.09 -10.26 0.73
N SER A 205 0.10 -9.55 0.20
CA SER A 205 -1.06 -9.04 0.92
C SER A 205 -2.31 -9.15 0.05
N GLN A 206 -3.49 -8.90 0.62
CA GLN A 206 -4.72 -8.86 -0.17
C GLN A 206 -4.69 -7.79 -1.29
N VAL A 207 -3.92 -6.71 -1.10
CA VAL A 207 -3.78 -5.63 -2.09
C VAL A 207 -2.71 -5.98 -3.14
N TYR A 208 -1.65 -6.65 -2.71
CA TYR A 208 -0.52 -7.06 -3.56
C TYR A 208 -0.25 -8.55 -3.32
N PRO A 209 -1.05 -9.45 -3.89
CA PRO A 209 -0.86 -10.89 -3.73
C PRO A 209 0.49 -11.31 -4.31
N PHE A 210 1.15 -12.26 -3.66
CA PHE A 210 2.23 -13.00 -4.31
C PHE A 210 1.62 -13.83 -5.45
N SER A 211 2.11 -13.60 -6.67
CA SER A 211 1.58 -14.19 -7.91
C SER A 211 2.66 -14.85 -8.77
N GLY A 212 3.93 -14.79 -8.33
CA GLY A 212 5.07 -15.41 -9.00
C GLY A 212 5.36 -16.83 -8.55
N VAL A 213 6.59 -17.29 -8.78
CA VAL A 213 7.05 -18.63 -8.41
C VAL A 213 8.11 -18.53 -7.32
N PHE A 214 7.97 -19.33 -6.26
CA PHE A 214 8.99 -19.50 -5.24
C PHE A 214 9.44 -20.96 -5.19
N ASP A 215 10.61 -21.23 -5.77
CA ASP A 215 11.24 -22.54 -5.78
C ASP A 215 12.20 -22.68 -4.58
N GLY A 216 11.83 -23.52 -3.63
CA GLY A 216 12.68 -23.87 -2.50
C GLY A 216 13.92 -24.66 -2.89
N ASN A 217 13.96 -25.26 -4.08
CA ASN A 217 15.10 -25.96 -4.67
C ASN A 217 15.67 -27.04 -3.72
N GLY A 218 14.78 -27.69 -2.96
CA GLY A 218 15.10 -28.69 -1.94
C GLY A 218 15.68 -28.14 -0.64
N HIS A 219 15.76 -26.81 -0.47
CA HIS A 219 16.24 -26.15 0.73
C HIS A 219 15.14 -25.90 1.76
N THR A 220 15.57 -25.52 2.96
CA THR A 220 14.66 -25.23 4.07
C THR A 220 14.73 -23.78 4.53
N ILE A 221 13.60 -23.25 4.99
CA ILE A 221 13.53 -22.06 5.83
C ILE A 221 13.32 -22.51 7.28
N SER A 222 14.08 -21.97 8.23
CA SER A 222 13.99 -22.32 9.65
C SER A 222 13.67 -21.13 10.54
N ASN A 223 13.07 -21.39 11.70
CA ASN A 223 12.89 -20.43 12.79
C ASN A 223 12.11 -19.16 12.41
N PHE A 224 11.18 -19.27 11.45
CA PHE A 224 10.22 -18.19 11.19
C PHE A 224 9.39 -17.96 12.45
N SER A 225 9.42 -16.75 13.01
CA SER A 225 8.55 -16.40 14.13
C SER A 225 7.80 -15.10 13.88
N TYR A 226 6.49 -15.14 14.13
CA TYR A 226 5.62 -13.99 13.99
C TYR A 226 4.64 -13.95 15.17
N ASN A 227 4.54 -12.78 15.83
CA ASN A 227 3.64 -12.58 16.97
C ASN A 227 2.80 -11.31 16.75
N SER A 228 1.48 -11.44 16.80
CA SER A 228 0.51 -10.35 16.70
C SER A 228 -0.76 -10.70 17.49
N THR A 229 -1.58 -9.70 17.78
CA THR A 229 -2.83 -9.87 18.53
C THR A 229 -4.05 -10.10 17.64
N ASP A 230 -3.99 -9.70 16.37
CA ASP A 230 -5.17 -9.51 15.52
C ASP A 230 -4.84 -9.46 14.02
N ARG A 231 -3.60 -9.77 13.59
CA ARG A 231 -3.25 -9.70 12.18
C ARG A 231 -3.78 -10.91 11.40
N ASP A 232 -4.60 -10.65 10.40
CA ASP A 232 -4.99 -11.66 9.41
C ASP A 232 -3.86 -12.00 8.44
N ARG A 233 -3.99 -13.14 7.74
CA ARG A 233 -3.15 -13.50 6.58
C ARG A 233 -1.68 -13.58 6.99
N VAL A 234 -1.42 -14.42 7.99
CA VAL A 234 -0.09 -14.59 8.58
C VAL A 234 0.52 -15.91 8.15
N GLY A 235 1.67 -15.79 7.50
CA GLY A 235 2.61 -16.85 7.13
C GLY A 235 3.91 -16.21 6.62
N ILE A 236 4.85 -17.01 6.13
CA ILE A 236 5.96 -16.44 5.33
C ILE A 236 5.36 -15.69 4.12
N PHE A 237 4.37 -16.32 3.49
CA PHE A 237 3.47 -15.69 2.53
C PHE A 237 2.14 -15.37 3.22
N GLY A 238 1.73 -14.12 3.22
CA GLY A 238 0.48 -13.71 3.82
C GLY A 238 -0.70 -14.02 2.91
N TYR A 239 -0.51 -13.82 1.61
CA TYR A 239 -1.58 -14.01 0.64
C TYR A 239 -0.98 -14.31 -0.74
N VAL A 240 -1.37 -15.46 -1.30
CA VAL A 240 -0.93 -15.96 -2.61
C VAL A 240 -2.15 -16.06 -3.51
N GLU A 241 -2.12 -15.38 -4.66
CA GLU A 241 -3.21 -15.39 -5.63
C GLU A 241 -2.65 -15.18 -7.05
N GLY A 242 -3.10 -16.00 -7.99
CA GLY A 242 -2.71 -15.92 -9.40
C GLY A 242 -2.83 -17.28 -10.09
N GLU A 243 -3.12 -17.29 -11.39
CA GLU A 243 -3.23 -18.54 -12.17
C GLU A 243 -1.93 -19.35 -12.18
N TYR A 244 -0.79 -18.67 -12.05
CA TYR A 244 0.56 -19.23 -12.13
C TYR A 244 1.36 -19.06 -10.83
N ALA A 245 0.68 -18.74 -9.73
CA ALA A 245 1.33 -18.56 -8.44
C ALA A 245 1.73 -19.93 -7.87
N GLU A 246 3.02 -20.17 -7.67
CA GLU A 246 3.54 -21.47 -7.26
C GLU A 246 4.56 -21.33 -6.11
N ILE A 247 4.46 -22.22 -5.13
CA ILE A 247 5.47 -22.40 -4.07
C ILE A 247 5.78 -23.89 -4.06
N GLU A 248 7.02 -24.26 -4.39
CA GLU A 248 7.42 -25.65 -4.57
C GLU A 248 8.77 -25.97 -3.91
N ASP A 249 9.04 -27.26 -3.71
CA ASP A 249 10.33 -27.80 -3.27
C ASP A 249 10.96 -27.14 -2.02
N LEU A 250 10.11 -26.68 -1.10
CA LEU A 250 10.49 -25.93 0.10
C LEU A 250 10.16 -26.71 1.39
N GLY A 251 11.15 -26.84 2.28
CA GLY A 251 10.92 -27.29 3.66
C GLY A 251 10.78 -26.13 4.65
N LEU A 252 9.92 -26.27 5.65
CA LEU A 252 9.79 -25.31 6.76
C LEU A 252 10.11 -26.00 8.08
N ILE A 253 11.09 -25.49 8.82
CA ILE A 253 11.57 -26.06 10.08
C ILE A 253 11.29 -25.10 11.24
N ASP A 254 10.69 -25.64 12.31
CA ASP A 254 10.41 -24.93 13.55
C ASP A 254 9.74 -23.54 13.40
N PRO A 255 8.68 -23.38 12.57
CA PRO A 255 7.94 -22.12 12.54
C PRO A 255 7.13 -21.92 13.82
N ASN A 256 7.08 -20.68 14.32
CA ASN A 256 6.29 -20.29 15.48
C ASN A 256 5.45 -19.04 15.18
N VAL A 257 4.18 -19.25 14.85
CA VAL A 257 3.23 -18.19 14.48
C VAL A 257 2.12 -18.10 15.53
N ASP A 258 1.97 -16.91 16.12
CA ASP A 258 0.85 -16.54 16.99
C ASP A 258 0.25 -15.24 16.46
N ALA A 259 -0.93 -15.31 15.85
CA ALA A 259 -1.65 -14.15 15.31
C ALA A 259 -2.81 -13.69 16.22
N GLY A 260 -2.94 -14.28 17.42
CA GLY A 260 -4.01 -13.97 18.36
C GLY A 260 -5.40 -14.21 17.77
N THR A 261 -6.12 -13.13 17.48
CA THR A 261 -7.50 -13.14 16.95
C THR A 261 -7.58 -13.02 15.43
N GLY A 262 -6.44 -12.94 14.73
CA GLY A 262 -6.41 -12.84 13.27
C GLY A 262 -6.88 -14.12 12.54
N ASP A 263 -7.50 -13.93 11.39
CA ASP A 263 -7.98 -14.99 10.49
C ASP A 263 -6.95 -15.35 9.40
N HIS A 264 -7.08 -16.51 8.76
CA HIS A 264 -6.18 -16.95 7.67
C HIS A 264 -4.72 -17.02 8.14
N VAL A 265 -4.41 -18.03 8.95
CA VAL A 265 -3.09 -18.17 9.60
C VAL A 265 -2.53 -19.54 9.28
N GLY A 266 -1.34 -19.56 8.69
CA GLY A 266 -0.60 -20.77 8.39
C GLY A 266 0.90 -20.48 8.37
N SER A 267 1.73 -21.46 8.75
CA SER A 267 3.16 -21.22 8.88
C SER A 267 3.86 -20.87 7.56
N LEU A 268 3.37 -21.41 6.44
CA LEU A 268 3.87 -21.10 5.10
C LEU A 268 3.00 -20.04 4.41
N VAL A 269 1.69 -20.31 4.26
CA VAL A 269 0.71 -19.40 3.65
C VAL A 269 -0.43 -19.15 4.64
N GLY A 270 -0.81 -17.88 4.80
CA GLY A 270 -1.95 -17.41 5.60
C GLY A 270 -3.30 -17.63 4.93
#